data_AF-A0A7Z8G5T8-F1
#
_entry.id   AF-A0A7Z8G5T8-F1
#
_cell.length_a   1.000
_cell.length_b   1.000
_cell.length_c   1.000
_cell.angle_alpha   90.00
_cell.angle_beta   90.00
_cell.angle_gamma   90.00
#
_symmetry.space_group_name_H-M   'P 1'
#
loop_
_entity.id
_entity.type
_entity.pdbx_description
1 polymer ?
#
loop_
_entity_poly.entity_id
_entity_poly.type
_entity_poly.pdbx_seq_one_letter_code
_entity_poly.pdbx_strand_id
1 'polypeptide(L)'
;MKVLSVLMLCGALLTLTACNGGEKASDSQKSKNTSEVQKSKKKKSESSKKESAKKEDSSKESSSATPTEPKSTETNVQEGVKNTLTVDGFWTAMGSDDHITSRWQFFENTLTINSRDVYDTKVSENLDKNGYTVVTITNKNAESHALLVKPSANGMEGITVEGAAYQEYLKNETVPANQVIEFRKGKLEADDFGIPSWNNMDEAIDYYEATFKNQSNESSEELIWENYRRDLWSVVDAETAGNKMTLHFTNISGAGGSYAQFIKGNVTTEIISFDGNASFPNNPTRKDTVRNSDHVIINTEDLWKNQ
;
A
#
# COMPACT_ATOMS: atom_id res chain seq x y z
N MET A 1 -15.11 18.56 10.65
CA MET A 1 -14.56 18.22 9.33
C MET A 1 -13.77 16.94 9.55
N LYS A 2 -14.27 15.79 9.08
CA LYS A 2 -13.65 14.47 9.35
C LYS A 2 -12.47 14.32 8.39
N VAL A 3 -11.26 14.31 8.93
CA VAL A 3 -10.01 14.12 8.17
C VAL A 3 -9.93 12.64 7.84
N LEU A 4 -10.03 12.32 6.55
CA LEU A 4 -9.82 11.00 6.01
C LEU A 4 -8.49 11.10 5.25
N SER A 5 -7.38 10.78 5.91
CA SER A 5 -6.05 10.95 5.30
C SER A 5 -5.06 9.88 5.74
N VAL A 6 -5.42 8.60 5.53
CA VAL A 6 -4.37 7.64 5.18
C VAL A 6 -4.01 7.91 3.73
N LEU A 7 -2.88 8.60 3.55
CA LEU A 7 -2.15 8.83 2.30
C LEU A 7 -3.03 9.16 1.07
N MET A 8 -3.41 10.43 0.91
CA MET A 8 -3.97 10.94 -0.34
C MET A 8 -2.83 11.20 -1.36
N LEU A 9 -2.13 10.14 -1.81
CA LEU A 9 -1.18 10.24 -2.93
C LEU A 9 -1.86 10.10 -4.31
N CYS A 10 -3.15 10.43 -4.41
CA CYS A 10 -3.87 10.52 -5.69
C CYS A 10 -3.81 11.94 -6.25
N GLY A 11 -3.19 12.08 -7.42
CA GLY A 11 -2.98 13.34 -8.11
C GLY A 11 -4.25 14.08 -8.53
N ALA A 12 -4.15 15.42 -8.40
CA ALA A 12 -4.81 16.50 -9.12
C ALA A 12 -6.33 16.47 -9.42
N LEU A 13 -6.96 17.57 -8.96
CA LEU A 13 -8.03 18.36 -9.58
C LEU A 13 -9.47 18.12 -9.10
N LEU A 14 -9.93 19.01 -8.20
CA LEU A 14 -11.12 19.82 -8.40
C LEU A 14 -11.06 21.06 -7.49
N THR A 15 -10.73 22.20 -8.09
CA THR A 15 -11.09 23.51 -7.55
C THR A 15 -12.60 23.64 -7.57
N LEU A 16 -13.24 23.87 -6.42
CA LEU A 16 -14.52 24.55 -6.38
C LEU A 16 -14.45 25.66 -5.33
N THR A 17 -14.11 26.84 -5.84
CA THR A 17 -14.52 28.12 -5.29
C THR A 17 -16.03 28.12 -5.10
N ALA A 18 -16.47 28.39 -3.88
CA ALA A 18 -17.83 28.79 -3.60
C ALA A 18 -18.07 30.22 -4.11
N CYS A 19 -19.07 30.41 -4.97
CA CYS A 19 -19.86 31.64 -5.05
C CYS A 19 -21.29 31.29 -5.53
N ASN A 20 -22.19 31.22 -4.55
CA ASN A 20 -23.58 31.67 -4.50
C ASN A 20 -24.37 31.99 -5.79
N GLY A 21 -25.57 31.40 -5.89
CA GLY A 21 -26.81 32.11 -6.29
C GLY A 21 -27.43 31.81 -7.66
N GLY A 22 -28.68 31.32 -7.64
CA GLY A 22 -29.73 31.80 -8.57
C GLY A 22 -30.19 30.89 -9.73
N GLU A 23 -31.35 30.25 -9.52
CA GLU A 23 -32.47 30.02 -10.47
C GLU A 23 -32.32 29.24 -11.81
N LYS A 24 -33.08 28.13 -11.85
CA LYS A 24 -34.06 27.64 -12.87
C LYS A 24 -33.68 27.41 -14.35
N ALA A 25 -33.91 26.14 -14.71
CA ALA A 25 -34.73 25.61 -15.83
C ALA A 25 -34.13 25.40 -17.25
N SER A 26 -34.41 24.18 -17.77
CA SER A 26 -34.42 23.69 -19.16
C SER A 26 -33.07 23.75 -19.92
N ASP A 27 -32.70 22.88 -20.84
CA ASP A 27 -33.44 21.95 -21.68
C ASP A 27 -32.47 20.86 -22.17
N SER A 28 -33.03 19.74 -22.58
CA SER A 28 -32.35 18.68 -23.32
C SER A 28 -31.94 19.15 -24.72
N GLN A 29 -30.74 18.78 -25.20
CA GLN A 29 -30.60 18.20 -26.55
C GLN A 29 -29.19 17.68 -26.88
N LYS A 30 -29.27 16.61 -27.66
CA LYS A 30 -28.28 15.72 -28.26
C LYS A 30 -27.85 16.25 -29.64
N SER A 31 -26.56 16.28 -29.95
CA SER A 31 -25.95 15.76 -31.22
C SER A 31 -24.42 15.99 -31.17
N LYS A 32 -23.54 15.01 -31.37
CA LYS A 32 -23.16 14.22 -32.56
C LYS A 32 -22.33 15.04 -33.58
N ASN A 33 -21.15 14.46 -33.90
CA ASN A 33 -20.42 14.51 -35.18
C ASN A 33 -19.68 15.82 -35.53
N THR A 34 -18.50 15.88 -36.16
CA THR A 34 -17.45 14.94 -36.62
C THR A 34 -16.21 15.80 -36.95
N SER A 35 -15.01 15.18 -36.98
CA SER A 35 -13.86 15.42 -37.87
C SER A 35 -13.50 16.85 -38.33
N GLU A 36 -12.23 17.23 -38.18
CA GLU A 36 -11.34 17.35 -39.36
C GLU A 36 -9.85 17.46 -39.01
N VAL A 37 -9.07 16.81 -39.87
CA VAL A 37 -7.61 16.77 -39.97
C VAL A 37 -7.13 18.08 -40.58
N GLN A 38 -6.00 18.64 -40.12
CA GLN A 38 -5.03 19.22 -41.05
C GLN A 38 -3.61 19.34 -40.49
N LYS A 39 -2.69 19.24 -41.44
CA LYS A 39 -1.28 18.87 -41.34
C LYS A 39 -0.42 20.09 -41.68
N SER A 40 0.85 20.03 -41.26
CA SER A 40 2.02 20.78 -41.78
C SER A 40 2.11 22.26 -41.35
N LYS A 41 3.26 22.93 -41.24
CA LYS A 41 4.60 22.70 -41.81
C LYS A 41 5.66 23.58 -41.11
N LYS A 42 6.84 23.00 -40.94
CA LYS A 42 8.20 23.56 -40.70
C LYS A 42 8.51 24.88 -41.43
N LYS A 43 9.26 25.80 -40.79
CA LYS A 43 10.24 26.68 -41.46
C LYS A 43 11.39 27.09 -40.51
N LYS A 44 12.58 27.20 -41.10
CA LYS A 44 13.92 27.45 -40.55
C LYS A 44 14.49 28.70 -41.25
N SER A 45 15.30 29.51 -40.57
CA SER A 45 16.37 30.40 -41.10
C SER A 45 17.17 30.93 -39.90
N GLU A 46 18.49 30.66 -39.74
CA GLU A 46 19.67 31.38 -40.31
C GLU A 46 19.73 32.88 -39.93
N SER A 47 20.83 33.56 -39.60
CA SER A 47 22.29 33.31 -39.54
C SER A 47 23.00 34.62 -39.05
N SER A 48 24.32 34.54 -38.81
CA SER A 48 25.37 35.60 -38.72
C SER A 48 25.72 36.15 -37.31
N LYS A 49 26.96 36.18 -36.76
CA LYS A 49 28.40 36.05 -37.14
C LYS A 49 29.13 37.39 -36.94
N LYS A 50 30.10 37.49 -36.00
CA LYS A 50 31.49 37.97 -36.22
C LYS A 50 32.39 37.93 -34.97
N GLU A 51 33.69 37.94 -35.25
CA GLU A 51 34.85 37.52 -34.46
C GLU A 51 35.96 38.61 -34.53
N SER A 52 37.01 38.46 -33.67
CA SER A 52 38.40 38.99 -33.77
C SER A 52 38.67 40.38 -33.11
N ALA A 53 39.81 40.76 -32.48
CA ALA A 53 41.20 40.24 -32.38
C ALA A 53 42.05 40.87 -31.21
N LYS A 54 42.97 40.06 -30.64
CA LYS A 54 44.41 40.17 -30.21
C LYS A 54 45.23 41.51 -29.97
N LYS A 55 46.01 41.54 -28.84
CA LYS A 55 47.51 41.69 -28.61
C LYS A 55 48.17 42.96 -27.94
N GLU A 56 48.98 42.71 -26.87
CA GLU A 56 50.29 43.27 -26.34
C GLU A 56 50.46 44.80 -26.00
N ASP A 57 51.32 45.34 -25.09
CA ASP A 57 52.25 44.93 -24.00
C ASP A 57 52.78 46.18 -23.19
N SER A 58 53.30 45.95 -21.96
CA SER A 58 54.33 46.67 -21.16
C SER A 58 53.99 47.82 -20.17
N SER A 59 54.29 47.59 -18.86
CA SER A 59 55.31 48.32 -18.06
C SER A 59 55.37 47.80 -16.59
N LYS A 60 56.60 47.68 -16.04
CA LYS A 60 56.96 47.25 -14.66
C LYS A 60 56.81 48.39 -13.64
N GLU A 61 56.45 48.06 -12.39
CA GLU A 61 57.13 48.58 -11.19
C GLU A 61 56.91 47.67 -9.96
N SER A 62 57.90 47.64 -9.06
CA SER A 62 58.07 46.69 -7.96
C SER A 62 57.43 47.13 -6.65
N SER A 63 56.89 46.21 -5.84
CA SER A 63 57.13 46.19 -4.39
C SER A 63 56.70 44.88 -3.74
N SER A 64 57.62 44.33 -2.94
CA SER A 64 57.49 43.17 -2.07
C SER A 64 56.41 43.35 -1.00
N ALA A 65 55.46 42.40 -0.91
CA ALA A 65 54.77 42.06 0.33
C ALA A 65 54.36 40.58 0.33
N THR A 66 54.64 39.93 1.45
CA THR A 66 54.46 38.53 1.86
C THR A 66 53.20 37.83 1.32
N PRO A 67 53.23 36.54 0.92
CA PRO A 67 52.02 35.80 0.63
C PRO A 67 51.26 35.58 1.94
N THR A 68 50.17 36.32 2.14
CA THR A 68 49.15 35.93 3.12
C THR A 68 48.46 34.72 2.51
N GLU A 69 48.75 33.55 3.10
CA GLU A 69 48.00 32.32 2.89
C GLU A 69 46.50 32.63 2.90
N PRO A 70 45.71 32.25 1.88
CA PRO A 70 44.28 32.38 1.96
C PRO A 70 43.85 31.49 3.12
N LYS A 71 43.42 32.12 4.21
CA LYS A 71 42.81 31.44 5.33
C LYS A 71 41.54 30.81 4.80
N SER A 72 41.65 29.55 4.38
CA SER A 72 40.54 28.68 4.09
C SER A 72 39.58 28.83 5.24
N THR A 73 38.46 29.50 4.99
CA THR A 73 37.31 29.35 5.85
C THR A 73 36.90 27.91 5.62
N GLU A 74 37.45 27.01 6.44
CA GLU A 74 36.87 25.71 6.65
C GLU A 74 35.44 25.99 7.09
N THR A 75 34.55 26.00 6.09
CA THR A 75 33.15 25.76 6.30
C THR A 75 33.17 24.40 6.97
N ASN A 76 33.04 24.40 8.29
CA ASN A 76 32.93 23.18 9.06
C ASN A 76 31.61 22.57 8.60
N VAL A 77 31.69 21.74 7.56
CA VAL A 77 30.60 20.86 7.16
C VAL A 77 30.47 19.96 8.37
N GLN A 78 29.56 20.30 9.28
CA GLN A 78 29.16 19.37 10.33
C GLN A 78 28.71 18.12 9.58
N GLU A 79 29.53 17.09 9.65
CA GLU A 79 29.21 15.79 9.10
C GLU A 79 27.93 15.36 9.81
N GLY A 80 26.83 15.24 9.04
CA GLY A 80 25.52 14.97 9.60
C GLY A 80 25.52 13.69 10.43
N VAL A 81 24.62 13.60 11.41
CA VAL A 81 24.49 12.37 12.21
C VAL A 81 24.04 11.26 11.28
N LYS A 82 24.85 10.21 11.13
CA LYS A 82 24.52 9.07 10.26
C LYS A 82 23.21 8.42 10.68
N ASN A 83 22.39 8.11 9.68
CA ASN A 83 21.18 7.33 9.87
C ASN A 83 21.53 5.84 10.03
N THR A 84 21.00 5.22 11.08
CA THR A 84 21.16 3.77 11.36
C THR A 84 19.83 3.00 11.31
N LEU A 85 18.71 3.70 11.11
CA LEU A 85 17.38 3.09 11.05
C LEU A 85 17.14 2.46 9.68
N THR A 86 16.82 1.16 9.69
CA THR A 86 16.35 0.45 8.50
C THR A 86 14.84 0.47 8.46
N VAL A 87 14.28 1.04 7.38
CA VAL A 87 12.83 1.06 7.14
C VAL A 87 12.35 -0.15 6.34
N ASP A 88 13.26 -0.91 5.72
CA ASP A 88 12.92 -2.09 4.92
C ASP A 88 12.14 -3.12 5.74
N GLY A 89 11.15 -3.73 5.08
CA GLY A 89 10.27 -4.74 5.63
C GLY A 89 8.81 -4.35 5.57
N PHE A 90 8.00 -5.20 6.20
CA PHE A 90 6.56 -5.06 6.28
C PHE A 90 6.16 -4.35 7.56
N TRP A 91 5.16 -3.48 7.44
CA TRP A 91 4.68 -2.64 8.51
C TRP A 91 3.17 -2.51 8.49
N THR A 92 2.56 -2.62 9.66
CA THR A 92 1.22 -2.10 9.91
C THR A 92 1.37 -0.65 10.34
N ALA A 93 0.89 0.27 9.51
CA ALA A 93 0.84 1.69 9.78
C ALA A 93 -0.54 2.05 10.33
N MET A 94 -0.59 2.73 11.48
CA MET A 94 -1.84 3.16 12.11
C MET A 94 -1.75 4.65 12.45
N GLY A 95 -2.72 5.42 12.02
CA GLY A 95 -2.81 6.81 12.43
C GLY A 95 -3.15 6.92 13.93
N SER A 96 -2.36 7.65 14.72
CA SER A 96 -2.57 7.75 16.17
C SER A 96 -3.89 8.44 16.54
N ASP A 97 -4.32 9.41 15.74
CA ASP A 97 -5.55 10.17 16.00
C ASP A 97 -6.82 9.43 15.54
N ASP A 98 -6.84 8.93 14.30
CA ASP A 98 -8.03 8.33 13.67
C ASP A 98 -8.08 6.80 13.75
N HIS A 99 -7.00 6.16 14.18
CA HIS A 99 -6.83 4.71 14.27
C HIS A 99 -7.05 3.97 12.95
N ILE A 100 -6.99 4.67 11.81
CA ILE A 100 -7.10 4.03 10.50
C ILE A 100 -5.79 3.30 10.23
N THR A 101 -5.90 2.04 9.82
CA THR A 101 -4.75 1.17 9.54
C THR A 101 -4.51 0.99 8.05
N SER A 102 -3.25 0.78 7.68
CA SER A 102 -2.81 0.41 6.33
C SER A 102 -1.57 -0.46 6.39
N ARG A 103 -1.32 -1.23 5.33
CA ARG A 103 -0.13 -2.08 5.21
C ARG A 103 0.89 -1.40 4.32
N TRP A 104 2.13 -1.31 4.79
CA TRP A 104 3.23 -0.67 4.10
C TRP A 104 4.38 -1.67 3.97
N GLN A 105 4.90 -1.81 2.76
CA GLN A 105 6.06 -2.64 2.48
C GLN A 105 7.14 -1.77 1.86
N PHE A 106 8.26 -1.62 2.58
CA PHE A 106 9.47 -1.03 2.04
C PHE A 106 10.40 -2.15 1.58
N PHE A 107 10.78 -2.14 0.31
CA PHE A 107 11.70 -3.13 -0.24
C PHE A 107 12.42 -2.55 -1.45
N GLU A 108 13.76 -2.64 -1.48
CA GLU A 108 14.61 -2.24 -2.61
C GLU A 108 14.19 -0.90 -3.24
N ASN A 109 14.20 0.17 -2.44
CA ASN A 109 13.80 1.51 -2.87
C ASN A 109 12.37 1.63 -3.38
N THR A 110 11.50 0.68 -3.07
CA THR A 110 10.07 0.72 -3.41
C THR A 110 9.24 0.73 -2.13
N LEU A 111 8.19 1.54 -2.11
CA LEU A 111 7.13 1.47 -1.11
C LEU A 111 5.85 1.01 -1.77
N THR A 112 5.30 -0.10 -1.27
CA THR A 112 3.97 -0.59 -1.64
C THR A 112 3.01 -0.39 -0.48
N ILE A 113 1.86 0.23 -0.73
CA ILE A 113 0.81 0.42 0.26
C ILE A 113 -0.43 -0.38 -0.12
N ASN A 114 -0.94 -1.15 0.84
CA ASN A 114 -2.11 -2.02 0.69
C ASN A 114 -2.05 -2.91 -0.57
N SER A 115 -0.84 -3.32 -0.97
CA SER A 115 -0.55 -4.14 -2.16
C SER A 115 -1.02 -3.51 -3.49
N ARG A 116 -1.27 -2.20 -3.53
CA ARG A 116 -1.87 -1.51 -4.69
C ARG A 116 -1.04 -0.33 -5.14
N ASP A 117 -0.71 0.56 -4.21
CA ASP A 117 -0.10 1.83 -4.52
C ASP A 117 1.40 1.70 -4.39
N VAL A 118 2.12 1.95 -5.49
CA VAL A 118 3.56 1.73 -5.60
C VAL A 118 4.27 3.05 -5.83
N TYR A 119 5.31 3.29 -5.04
CA TYR A 119 6.08 4.52 -5.00
C TYR A 119 7.57 4.23 -5.00
N ASP A 120 8.35 5.10 -5.62
CA ASP A 120 9.81 5.07 -5.48
C ASP A 120 10.21 5.71 -4.16
N THR A 121 11.22 5.17 -3.51
CA THR A 121 11.71 5.66 -2.22
C THR A 121 13.21 5.82 -2.15
N LYS A 122 13.63 6.87 -1.45
CA LYS A 122 15.04 7.12 -1.12
C LYS A 122 15.16 7.46 0.36
N VAL A 123 15.88 6.63 1.09
CA VAL A 123 16.20 6.85 2.51
C VAL A 123 17.44 7.74 2.60
N SER A 124 17.43 8.74 3.47
CA SER A 124 18.57 9.62 3.68
C SER A 124 19.73 8.90 4.37
N GLU A 125 20.96 9.24 3.98
CA GLU A 125 22.19 8.73 4.60
C GLU A 125 22.40 9.29 6.02
N ASN A 126 21.95 10.52 6.25
CA ASN A 126 22.02 11.21 7.53
C ASN A 126 20.62 11.55 8.04
N LEU A 127 20.51 11.73 9.35
CA LEU A 127 19.32 12.29 9.99
C LEU A 127 19.17 13.76 9.60
N ASP A 128 17.93 14.24 9.58
CA ASP A 128 17.65 15.69 9.51
C ASP A 128 18.07 16.39 10.82
N LYS A 129 18.01 17.73 10.85
CA LYS A 129 18.35 18.53 12.03
C LYS A 129 17.49 18.22 13.26
N ASN A 130 16.31 17.63 13.05
CA ASN A 130 15.35 17.27 14.09
C ASN A 130 15.52 15.81 14.56
N GLY A 131 16.46 15.07 13.98
CA GLY A 131 16.78 13.69 14.33
C GLY A 131 15.95 12.62 13.61
N TYR A 132 15.25 12.96 12.53
CA TYR A 132 14.48 12.00 11.74
C TYR A 132 15.29 11.35 10.63
N THR A 133 15.05 10.07 10.40
CA THR A 133 15.33 9.41 9.14
C THR A 133 14.35 9.94 8.10
N VAL A 134 14.84 10.44 6.97
CA VAL A 134 14.00 11.02 5.92
C VAL A 134 13.82 9.98 4.83
N VAL A 135 12.59 9.51 4.62
CA VAL A 135 12.24 8.69 3.48
C VAL A 135 11.56 9.60 2.45
N THR A 136 12.26 9.90 1.37
CA THR A 136 11.65 10.59 0.22
C THR A 136 10.80 9.59 -0.54
N ILE A 137 9.52 9.89 -0.71
CA ILE A 137 8.55 9.06 -1.44
C ILE A 137 8.19 9.80 -2.73
N THR A 138 8.35 9.18 -3.88
CA THR A 138 8.06 9.78 -5.19
C THR A 138 6.94 9.02 -5.88
N ASN A 139 5.91 9.76 -6.30
CA ASN A 139 4.76 9.19 -6.97
C ASN A 139 4.98 9.03 -8.48
N LYS A 140 4.02 8.39 -9.16
CA LYS A 140 4.08 8.15 -10.61
C LYS A 140 4.13 9.43 -11.46
N ASN A 141 3.75 10.57 -10.89
CA ASN A 141 3.82 11.88 -11.53
C ASN A 141 5.15 12.60 -11.27
N ALA A 142 6.12 11.91 -10.66
CA ALA A 142 7.40 12.45 -10.22
C ALA A 142 7.29 13.56 -9.17
N GLU A 143 6.18 13.61 -8.43
CA GLU A 143 6.05 14.48 -7.27
C GLU A 143 6.62 13.76 -6.04
N SER A 144 7.49 14.45 -5.32
CA SER A 144 8.11 13.92 -4.11
C SER A 144 7.46 14.47 -2.84
N HIS A 145 7.45 13.64 -1.82
CA HIS A 145 7.04 13.92 -0.46
C HIS A 145 8.07 13.34 0.51
N ALA A 146 7.97 13.67 1.79
CA ALA A 146 8.78 13.03 2.83
C ALA A 146 7.90 12.28 3.82
N LEU A 147 8.38 11.11 4.24
CA LEU A 147 7.98 10.47 5.49
C LEU A 147 9.15 10.61 6.46
N LEU A 148 8.94 11.38 7.53
CA LEU A 148 9.93 11.58 8.59
C LEU A 148 9.73 10.50 9.63
N VAL A 149 10.74 9.65 9.85
CA VAL A 149 10.63 8.44 10.67
C VAL A 149 11.64 8.45 11.81
N LYS A 150 11.24 7.96 12.98
CA LYS A 150 12.13 7.72 14.12
C LYS A 150 11.79 6.40 14.81
N PRO A 151 12.72 5.78 15.54
CA PRO A 151 12.44 4.59 16.34
C PRO A 151 11.38 4.86 17.42
N SER A 152 10.57 3.86 17.74
CA SER A 152 9.63 3.85 18.87
C SER A 152 9.73 2.53 19.65
N ALA A 153 9.06 2.43 20.79
CA ALA A 153 9.13 1.23 21.64
C ALA A 153 8.68 -0.06 20.93
N ASN A 154 7.76 0.05 19.97
CA ASN A 154 7.13 -1.08 19.28
C ASN A 154 7.41 -1.11 17.76
N GLY A 155 8.39 -0.33 17.29
CA GLY A 155 8.70 -0.19 15.88
C GLY A 155 9.21 1.21 15.56
N MET A 156 8.41 1.97 14.79
CA MET A 156 8.74 3.33 14.41
C MET A 156 7.52 4.25 14.54
N GLU A 157 7.77 5.55 14.62
CA GLU A 157 6.76 6.59 14.43
C GLU A 157 7.13 7.39 13.18
N GLY A 158 6.12 7.75 12.38
CA GLY A 158 6.31 8.56 11.19
C GLY A 158 5.35 9.73 11.09
N ILE A 159 5.79 10.77 10.38
CA ILE A 159 4.99 11.94 10.02
C ILE A 159 5.12 12.15 8.52
N THR A 160 3.99 12.26 7.82
CA THR A 160 4.00 12.59 6.38
C THR A 160 4.14 14.09 6.18
N VAL A 161 4.89 14.47 5.16
CA VAL A 161 5.16 15.87 4.79
C VAL A 161 4.95 16.02 3.30
N GLU A 162 3.84 16.66 2.94
CA GLU A 162 3.31 16.68 1.57
C GLU A 162 3.00 18.11 1.11
N GLY A 163 2.84 18.29 -0.21
CA GLY A 163 2.41 19.57 -0.80
C GLY A 163 3.23 20.78 -0.33
N ALA A 164 2.53 21.82 0.17
CA ALA A 164 3.17 23.04 0.66
C ALA A 164 4.08 22.81 1.87
N ALA A 165 3.73 21.87 2.76
CA ALA A 165 4.55 21.54 3.92
C ALA A 165 5.89 20.90 3.49
N TYR A 166 5.88 20.11 2.40
CA TYR A 166 7.12 19.56 1.84
C TYR A 166 8.03 20.66 1.29
N GLN A 167 7.46 21.66 0.61
CA GLN A 167 8.24 22.80 0.12
C GLN A 167 8.81 23.66 1.24
N GLU A 168 8.13 23.74 2.38
CA GLU A 168 8.67 24.39 3.57
C GLU A 168 9.78 23.54 4.20
N TYR A 169 9.53 22.25 4.40
CA TYR A 169 10.51 21.29 4.90
C TYR A 169 11.81 21.31 4.08
N LEU A 170 11.76 21.39 2.74
CA LEU A 170 12.98 21.47 1.93
C LEU A 170 13.82 22.74 2.16
N LYS A 171 13.23 23.83 2.67
CA LYS A 171 13.94 25.09 2.91
C LYS A 171 14.64 25.11 4.27
N ASN A 172 13.99 24.54 5.28
CA ASN A 172 14.40 24.73 6.66
C ASN A 172 14.12 23.52 7.55
N GLU A 173 13.75 22.36 7.01
CA GLU A 173 13.39 21.15 7.74
C GLU A 173 12.33 21.40 8.83
N THR A 174 11.35 22.26 8.55
CA THR A 174 10.16 22.42 9.41
C THR A 174 9.35 21.12 9.38
N VAL A 175 9.15 20.52 10.56
CA VAL A 175 8.26 19.38 10.74
C VAL A 175 6.84 19.89 10.93
N PRO A 176 5.88 19.56 10.04
CA PRO A 176 4.50 19.98 10.19
C PRO A 176 3.83 19.28 11.38
N ALA A 177 2.85 19.95 11.99
CA ALA A 177 1.95 19.35 12.97
C ALA A 177 0.90 18.48 12.27
N ASN A 178 1.35 17.39 11.65
CA ASN A 178 0.51 16.39 11.02
C ASN A 178 0.23 15.23 11.98
N GLN A 179 -0.73 14.38 11.61
CA GLN A 179 -1.03 13.16 12.33
C GLN A 179 0.21 12.27 12.41
N VAL A 180 0.49 11.74 13.60
CA VAL A 180 1.54 10.73 13.82
C VAL A 180 1.02 9.37 13.36
N ILE A 181 1.90 8.62 12.70
CA ILE A 181 1.64 7.25 12.25
C ILE A 181 2.51 6.31 13.09
N GLU A 182 1.87 5.39 13.80
CA GLU A 182 2.55 4.27 14.44
C GLU A 182 2.81 3.16 13.44
N PHE A 183 4.09 2.82 13.24
CA PHE A 183 4.50 1.67 12.45
C PHE A 183 4.88 0.53 13.38
N ARG A 184 4.12 -0.56 13.31
CA ARG A 184 4.45 -1.82 13.97
C ARG A 184 4.98 -2.78 12.94
N LYS A 185 6.11 -3.43 13.24
CA LYS A 185 6.72 -4.38 12.31
C LYS A 185 5.72 -5.51 12.05
N GLY A 186 5.33 -5.67 10.80
CA GLY A 186 4.51 -6.79 10.36
C GLY A 186 5.31 -8.09 10.47
N LYS A 187 4.63 -9.19 10.79
CA LYS A 187 5.15 -10.51 10.44
C LYS A 187 4.93 -10.73 8.95
N LEU A 188 5.80 -11.52 8.32
CA LEU A 188 5.50 -12.08 7.00
C LEU A 188 4.25 -12.95 7.15
N GLU A 189 3.09 -12.40 6.84
CA GLU A 189 1.83 -13.12 6.80
C GLU A 189 1.43 -13.26 5.31
N ALA A 190 0.57 -14.22 4.98
CA ALA A 190 0.28 -14.58 3.59
C ALA A 190 -0.14 -13.37 2.70
N ASP A 191 -0.64 -12.30 3.29
CA ASP A 191 -1.00 -11.05 2.63
C ASP A 191 0.15 -10.27 2.00
N ASP A 192 1.39 -10.60 2.33
CA ASP A 192 2.60 -9.95 1.83
C ASP A 192 2.94 -10.31 0.36
N PHE A 193 2.27 -11.30 -0.21
CA PHE A 193 2.30 -11.61 -1.66
C PHE A 193 0.98 -11.24 -2.37
N GLY A 194 0.13 -10.45 -1.71
CA GLY A 194 -1.25 -10.26 -2.14
C GLY A 194 -2.09 -11.51 -1.97
N ILE A 195 -1.78 -12.44 -1.06
CA ILE A 195 -2.67 -13.59 -0.78
C ILE A 195 -3.63 -13.18 0.34
N PRO A 196 -4.95 -13.17 0.11
CA PRO A 196 -5.90 -12.60 1.07
C PRO A 196 -5.94 -13.40 2.38
N SER A 197 -6.14 -12.71 3.50
CA SER A 197 -6.34 -13.34 4.82
C SER A 197 -7.81 -13.34 5.24
N TRP A 198 -8.13 -14.15 6.25
CA TRP A 198 -9.42 -14.13 6.94
C TRP A 198 -9.36 -13.16 8.12
N ASN A 199 -10.36 -12.29 8.25
CA ASN A 199 -10.46 -11.32 9.33
C ASN A 199 -10.89 -11.97 10.64
N ASN A 200 -11.76 -12.99 10.57
CA ASN A 200 -12.30 -13.71 11.72
C ASN A 200 -13.04 -14.99 11.26
N MET A 201 -13.52 -15.78 12.24
CA MET A 201 -14.32 -16.97 12.01
C MET A 201 -15.65 -16.67 11.29
N ASP A 202 -16.32 -15.57 11.62
CA ASP A 202 -17.62 -15.22 11.04
C ASP A 202 -17.52 -14.99 9.53
N GLU A 203 -16.43 -14.39 9.05
CA GLU A 203 -16.18 -14.23 7.61
C GLU A 203 -16.04 -15.58 6.88
N ALA A 204 -15.33 -16.54 7.48
CA ALA A 204 -15.19 -17.88 6.91
C ALA A 204 -16.52 -18.64 6.91
N ILE A 205 -17.33 -18.47 7.97
CA ILE A 205 -18.68 -19.01 8.04
C ILE A 205 -19.59 -18.37 6.98
N ASP A 206 -19.55 -17.05 6.83
CA ASP A 206 -20.31 -16.33 5.79
C ASP A 206 -19.94 -16.85 4.40
N TYR A 207 -18.65 -17.05 4.14
CA TYR A 207 -18.17 -17.61 2.87
C TYR A 207 -18.66 -19.04 2.63
N TYR A 208 -18.61 -19.90 3.66
CA TYR A 208 -19.14 -21.26 3.61
C TYR A 208 -20.64 -21.24 3.27
N GLU A 209 -21.43 -20.44 4.00
CA GLU A 209 -22.85 -20.32 3.74
C GLU A 209 -23.16 -19.77 2.36
N ALA A 210 -22.45 -18.74 1.90
CA ALA A 210 -22.64 -18.18 0.57
C ALA A 210 -22.35 -19.22 -0.53
N THR A 211 -21.36 -20.09 -0.31
CA THR A 211 -21.02 -21.17 -1.24
C THR A 211 -22.10 -22.25 -1.26
N PHE A 212 -22.48 -22.79 -0.10
CA PHE A 212 -23.38 -23.94 -0.06
C PHE A 212 -24.88 -23.57 -0.07
N LYS A 213 -25.24 -22.28 0.08
CA LYS A 213 -26.62 -21.80 -0.20
C LYS A 213 -26.80 -21.36 -1.65
N ASN A 214 -25.72 -21.27 -2.42
CA ASN A 214 -25.79 -20.86 -3.83
C ASN A 214 -26.40 -21.99 -4.67
N GLN A 215 -27.60 -21.74 -5.19
CA GLN A 215 -28.37 -22.68 -6.01
C GLN A 215 -27.70 -23.02 -7.36
N SER A 216 -26.64 -22.31 -7.73
CA SER A 216 -25.82 -22.64 -8.91
C SER A 216 -24.86 -23.82 -8.64
N ASN A 217 -24.69 -24.22 -7.38
CA ASN A 217 -23.81 -25.31 -6.96
C ASN A 217 -24.63 -26.56 -6.67
N GLU A 218 -24.22 -27.70 -7.24
CA GLU A 218 -24.87 -29.00 -6.99
C GLU A 218 -24.86 -29.37 -5.50
N SER A 219 -23.78 -29.03 -4.79
CA SER A 219 -23.65 -29.28 -3.35
C SER A 219 -24.59 -28.46 -2.46
N SER A 220 -25.35 -27.51 -3.02
CA SER A 220 -26.35 -26.76 -2.25
C SER A 220 -27.53 -27.61 -1.79
N GLU A 221 -27.74 -28.76 -2.44
CA GLU A 221 -28.77 -29.74 -2.10
C GLU A 221 -28.29 -30.79 -1.08
N GLU A 222 -26.98 -30.87 -0.83
CA GLU A 222 -26.37 -31.92 0.01
C GLU A 222 -26.40 -31.57 1.51
N LEU A 223 -26.50 -30.28 1.85
CA LEU A 223 -26.53 -29.83 3.24
C LEU A 223 -27.96 -29.74 3.79
N ILE A 224 -28.17 -30.39 4.94
CA ILE A 224 -29.40 -30.31 5.72
C ILE A 224 -29.33 -29.04 6.59
N TRP A 225 -29.76 -27.91 6.03
CA TRP A 225 -29.68 -26.59 6.67
C TRP A 225 -30.48 -26.48 7.97
N GLU A 226 -31.51 -27.32 8.17
CA GLU A 226 -32.27 -27.38 9.43
C GLU A 226 -31.39 -27.79 10.63
N ASN A 227 -30.32 -28.54 10.36
CA ASN A 227 -29.35 -28.99 11.36
C ASN A 227 -28.10 -28.09 11.42
N TYR A 228 -28.01 -27.07 10.57
CA TYR A 228 -26.88 -26.16 10.53
C TYR A 228 -27.00 -25.07 11.60
N ARG A 229 -25.93 -24.85 12.37
CA ARG A 229 -25.90 -23.95 13.51
C ARG A 229 -24.54 -23.26 13.63
N ARG A 230 -24.51 -21.93 13.48
CA ARG A 230 -23.26 -21.13 13.58
C ARG A 230 -22.57 -21.28 14.93
N ASP A 231 -23.34 -21.44 16.01
CA ASP A 231 -22.85 -21.61 17.38
C ASP A 231 -22.14 -22.94 17.64
N LEU A 232 -22.17 -23.88 16.69
CA LEU A 232 -21.44 -25.16 16.77
C LEU A 232 -20.06 -25.10 16.10
N TRP A 233 -19.69 -23.97 15.50
CA TRP A 233 -18.40 -23.74 14.89
C TRP A 233 -17.39 -23.20 15.91
N SER A 234 -16.14 -23.66 15.81
CA SER A 234 -15.02 -23.18 16.60
C SER A 234 -13.74 -23.12 15.77
N VAL A 235 -12.87 -22.16 16.08
CA VAL A 235 -11.56 -22.03 15.43
C VAL A 235 -10.61 -23.11 15.93
N VAL A 236 -9.89 -23.74 15.00
CA VAL A 236 -8.75 -24.60 15.32
C VAL A 236 -7.48 -23.75 15.20
N ASP A 237 -7.06 -23.12 16.30
CA ASP A 237 -5.97 -22.14 16.30
C ASP A 237 -4.65 -22.71 15.77
N ALA A 238 -4.33 -23.96 16.12
CA ALA A 238 -3.10 -24.63 15.67
C ALA A 238 -3.02 -24.81 14.14
N GLU A 239 -4.16 -24.77 13.45
CA GLU A 239 -4.29 -25.00 12.01
C GLU A 239 -4.83 -23.77 11.27
N THR A 240 -4.79 -22.60 11.91
CA THR A 240 -5.24 -21.31 11.37
C THR A 240 -4.06 -20.35 11.32
N ALA A 241 -3.70 -19.88 10.13
CA ALA A 241 -2.62 -18.92 9.92
C ALA A 241 -2.68 -18.30 8.52
N GLY A 242 -2.38 -17.01 8.39
CA GLY A 242 -2.35 -16.30 7.11
C GLY A 242 -3.67 -16.39 6.34
N ASN A 243 -3.63 -17.02 5.16
CA ASN A 243 -4.81 -17.22 4.30
C ASN A 243 -5.60 -18.50 4.62
N LYS A 244 -5.13 -19.30 5.58
CA LYS A 244 -5.75 -20.54 6.03
C LYS A 244 -6.57 -20.28 7.30
N MET A 245 -7.87 -20.55 7.23
CA MET A 245 -8.75 -20.64 8.40
C MET A 245 -9.21 -22.09 8.54
N THR A 246 -9.00 -22.70 9.70
CA THR A 246 -9.50 -24.06 9.97
C THR A 246 -10.55 -23.99 11.05
N LEU A 247 -11.75 -24.47 10.74
CA LEU A 247 -12.85 -24.51 11.67
C LEU A 247 -13.29 -25.96 11.92
N HIS A 248 -13.64 -26.24 13.17
CA HIS A 248 -14.34 -27.44 13.58
C HIS A 248 -15.82 -27.13 13.75
N PHE A 249 -16.70 -27.97 13.22
CA PHE A 249 -18.12 -27.92 13.55
C PHE A 249 -18.54 -29.17 14.32
N THR A 250 -19.19 -28.97 15.45
CA THR A 250 -19.64 -30.05 16.33
C THR A 250 -21.05 -30.50 15.93
N ASN A 251 -21.36 -31.80 16.07
CA ASN A 251 -22.72 -32.26 15.89
C ASN A 251 -23.65 -31.67 16.98
N ILE A 252 -24.94 -31.49 16.68
CA ILE A 252 -25.95 -30.97 17.63
C ILE A 252 -25.99 -31.81 18.93
N SER A 253 -25.74 -33.12 18.84
CA SER A 253 -25.67 -34.03 20.00
C SER A 253 -24.45 -33.81 20.89
N GLY A 254 -23.48 -32.99 20.47
CA GLY A 254 -22.18 -32.77 21.12
C GLY A 254 -21.17 -33.91 20.90
N ALA A 255 -21.58 -35.03 20.30
CA ALA A 255 -20.71 -36.16 20.02
C ALA A 255 -20.29 -36.18 18.54
N GLY A 256 -18.98 -36.03 18.31
CA GLY A 256 -18.41 -35.98 16.96
C GLY A 256 -18.52 -34.60 16.31
N GLY A 257 -18.19 -34.56 15.03
CA GLY A 257 -18.12 -33.35 14.24
C GLY A 257 -17.27 -33.59 13.00
N SER A 258 -17.06 -32.52 12.24
CA SER A 258 -16.22 -32.52 11.04
C SER A 258 -15.46 -31.19 10.98
N TYR A 259 -14.51 -31.09 10.06
CA TYR A 259 -13.70 -29.89 9.90
C TYR A 259 -13.83 -29.34 8.48
N ALA A 260 -13.70 -28.02 8.38
CA ALA A 260 -13.54 -27.32 7.11
C ALA A 260 -12.31 -26.44 7.19
N GLN A 261 -11.43 -26.57 6.20
CA GLN A 261 -10.26 -25.72 6.05
C GLN A 261 -10.45 -24.83 4.82
N PHE A 262 -10.32 -23.52 5.02
CA PHE A 262 -10.52 -22.49 4.01
C PHE A 262 -9.18 -21.89 3.63
N ILE A 263 -8.73 -22.11 2.40
CA ILE A 263 -7.51 -21.52 1.85
C ILE A 263 -7.90 -20.38 0.92
N LYS A 264 -7.82 -19.15 1.42
CA LYS A 264 -8.23 -17.96 0.68
C LYS A 264 -7.19 -17.61 -0.38
N GLY A 265 -7.62 -17.51 -1.62
CA GLY A 265 -6.83 -16.99 -2.74
C GLY A 265 -7.47 -15.73 -3.32
N ASN A 266 -6.76 -15.06 -4.22
CA ASN A 266 -7.23 -13.79 -4.80
C ASN A 266 -8.53 -13.92 -5.60
N VAL A 267 -8.57 -14.93 -6.46
CA VAL A 267 -9.69 -15.15 -7.41
C VAL A 267 -10.57 -16.30 -6.93
N THR A 268 -9.98 -17.28 -6.26
CA THR A 268 -10.65 -18.48 -5.77
C THR A 268 -10.26 -18.79 -4.33
N THR A 269 -11.13 -19.47 -3.61
CA THR A 269 -10.86 -20.03 -2.28
C THR A 269 -11.05 -21.53 -2.33
N GLU A 270 -10.17 -22.28 -1.69
CA GLU A 270 -10.35 -23.72 -1.52
C GLU A 270 -11.08 -24.00 -0.21
N ILE A 271 -12.08 -24.88 -0.26
CA ILE A 271 -12.75 -25.43 0.92
C ILE A 271 -12.41 -26.92 0.96
N ILE A 272 -11.65 -27.33 1.97
CA ILE A 272 -11.26 -28.73 2.19
C ILE A 272 -12.09 -29.28 3.35
N SER A 273 -12.87 -30.31 3.06
CA SER A 273 -13.75 -30.98 4.03
C SER A 273 -13.09 -32.21 4.62
N PHE A 274 -13.36 -32.45 5.90
CA PHE A 274 -12.89 -33.57 6.68
C PHE A 274 -14.09 -34.19 7.40
N ASP A 275 -14.66 -35.26 6.83
CA ASP A 275 -15.85 -35.87 7.39
C ASP A 275 -15.54 -36.77 8.59
N GLY A 276 -15.96 -36.32 9.77
CA GLY A 276 -15.73 -37.02 11.03
C GLY A 276 -14.43 -36.61 11.72
N ASN A 277 -14.42 -36.60 13.05
CA ASN A 277 -13.25 -36.18 13.82
C ASN A 277 -11.95 -36.95 13.53
N ALA A 278 -12.06 -38.23 13.16
CA ALA A 278 -10.89 -39.08 12.86
C ALA A 278 -10.21 -38.73 11.52
N SER A 279 -10.90 -37.98 10.66
CA SER A 279 -10.37 -37.61 9.35
C SER A 279 -9.37 -36.46 9.42
N PHE A 280 -9.52 -35.53 10.37
CA PHE A 280 -8.65 -34.38 10.52
C PHE A 280 -7.37 -34.70 11.32
N PRO A 281 -6.19 -34.15 10.96
CA PRO A 281 -5.91 -33.28 9.81
C PRO A 281 -5.48 -34.02 8.53
N ASN A 282 -5.38 -35.35 8.56
CA ASN A 282 -4.58 -36.09 7.58
C ASN A 282 -5.37 -36.74 6.44
N ASN A 283 -6.69 -36.87 6.56
CA ASN A 283 -7.56 -37.61 5.65
C ASN A 283 -8.72 -36.72 5.16
N PRO A 284 -8.45 -35.67 4.36
CA PRO A 284 -9.52 -34.87 3.78
C PRO A 284 -10.38 -35.72 2.84
N THR A 285 -11.69 -35.47 2.84
CA THR A 285 -12.65 -36.21 2.01
C THR A 285 -12.92 -35.51 0.70
N ARG A 286 -12.98 -34.17 0.69
CA ARG A 286 -13.36 -33.38 -0.48
C ARG A 286 -12.61 -32.06 -0.50
N LYS A 287 -12.28 -31.56 -1.69
CA LYS A 287 -11.79 -30.19 -1.91
C LYS A 287 -12.60 -29.51 -3.00
N ASP A 288 -13.20 -28.38 -2.67
CA ASP A 288 -13.89 -27.50 -3.60
C ASP A 288 -13.06 -26.28 -3.90
N THR A 289 -12.91 -25.93 -5.17
CA THR A 289 -12.37 -24.64 -5.61
C THR A 289 -13.55 -23.72 -5.93
N VAL A 290 -13.68 -22.66 -5.13
CA VAL A 290 -14.80 -21.72 -5.20
C VAL A 290 -14.33 -20.41 -5.82
N ARG A 291 -15.04 -19.89 -6.82
CA ARG A 291 -14.77 -18.56 -7.39
C ARG A 291 -15.29 -17.47 -6.44
N ASN A 292 -14.42 -16.54 -6.06
CA ASN A 292 -14.75 -15.54 -5.03
C ASN A 292 -15.79 -14.51 -5.47
N SER A 293 -15.93 -14.24 -6.77
CA SER A 293 -16.82 -13.18 -7.27
C SER A 293 -18.31 -13.50 -7.10
N ASP A 294 -18.66 -14.78 -7.06
CA ASP A 294 -20.06 -15.25 -7.08
C ASP A 294 -20.28 -16.55 -6.29
N HIS A 295 -19.27 -17.04 -5.59
CA HIS A 295 -19.32 -18.26 -4.76
C HIS A 295 -19.76 -19.52 -5.52
N VAL A 296 -19.47 -19.57 -6.82
CA VAL A 296 -19.72 -20.77 -7.64
C VAL A 296 -18.54 -21.73 -7.48
N ILE A 297 -18.83 -23.00 -7.20
CA ILE A 297 -17.84 -24.08 -7.19
C ILE A 297 -17.47 -24.37 -8.65
N ILE A 298 -16.22 -24.13 -9.00
CA ILE A 298 -15.71 -24.31 -10.38
C ILE A 298 -14.94 -25.61 -10.56
N ASN A 299 -14.59 -26.29 -9.46
CA ASN A 299 -13.94 -27.59 -9.45
C ASN A 299 -14.19 -28.30 -8.12
N THR A 300 -14.41 -29.61 -8.15
CA THR A 300 -14.55 -30.47 -6.97
C THR A 300 -13.65 -31.69 -7.15
N GLU A 301 -12.85 -32.00 -6.12
CA GLU A 301 -11.99 -33.18 -6.05
C GLU A 301 -12.44 -34.07 -4.89
N ASP A 302 -12.81 -35.32 -5.20
CA ASP A 302 -13.05 -36.36 -4.20
C ASP A 302 -11.71 -36.95 -3.74
N LEU A 303 -11.26 -36.55 -2.56
CA LEU A 303 -9.94 -36.91 -2.05
C LEU A 303 -9.91 -38.30 -1.40
N TRP A 304 -11.05 -38.78 -0.91
CA TRP A 304 -11.20 -40.13 -0.33
C TRP A 304 -10.97 -41.27 -1.33
N LYS A 305 -11.13 -41.02 -2.64
CA LYS A 305 -10.95 -42.03 -3.70
C LYS A 305 -9.49 -42.33 -4.02
N ASN A 306 -8.56 -41.51 -3.53
CA ASN A 306 -7.13 -41.58 -3.82
C ASN A 306 -6.30 -42.07 -2.61
N GLN A 307 -6.95 -42.55 -1.55
CA GLN A 307 -6.32 -43.09 -0.33
C GLN A 307 -6.20 -44.61 -0.36
#